data_AF-A0A496R1D0-F1
#
_entry.id   AF-A0A496R1D0-F1
#
_cell.length_a   1.000
_cell.length_b   1.000
_cell.length_c   1.000
_cell.angle_alpha   90.00
_cell.angle_beta   90.00
_cell.angle_gamma   90.00
#
_symmetry.space_group_name_H-M   'P 1'
#
loop_
_entity.id
_entity.type
_entity.pdbx_description
1 polymer ?
#
loop_
_entity_poly.entity_id
_entity_poly.type
_entity_poly.pdbx_seq_one_letter_code
_entity_poly.pdbx_strand_id
1 'polypeptide(L)' 'LEAFARALREGGSAPIPPSDAIANMKVIDAMFRSEKSGGWEAI' A
#
# COMPACT_ATOMS: atom_id res chain seq x y z
N LEU A 1 -10.45 -7.81 11.21
CA LEU A 1 -11.89 -7.51 11.01
C LEU A 1 -12.45 -6.60 12.10
N GLU A 2 -12.19 -6.87 13.39
CA GLU A 2 -12.74 -6.09 14.52
C GLU A 2 -12.43 -4.59 14.45
N ALA A 3 -11.18 -4.19 14.23
CA ALA A 3 -10.78 -2.79 14.16
C ALA A 3 -11.47 -2.02 13.02
N PHE A 4 -11.66 -2.68 11.87
CA PHE A 4 -12.37 -2.12 10.73
C PHE A 4 -13.87 -1.94 11.04
N ALA A 5 -14.51 -2.97 11.59
CA ALA A 5 -15.92 -2.89 11.97
C ALA A 5 -16.17 -1.84 13.06
N ARG A 6 -15.24 -1.67 14.00
CA ARG A 6 -15.27 -0.60 15.00
C ARG A 6 -15.18 0.78 14.35
N ALA A 7 -14.20 1.00 13.49
CA ALA A 7 -14.03 2.26 12.77
C ALA A 7 -15.30 2.66 12.00
N LEU A 8 -15.96 1.69 11.33
CA LEU A 8 -17.23 1.95 10.64
C LEU A 8 -18.35 2.40 11.59
N ARG A 9 -18.54 1.72 12.73
CA ARG A 9 -19.59 2.08 13.69
C ARG A 9 -19.35 3.41 14.38
N GLU A 10 -18.10 3.74 14.65
CA GLU A 10 -17.69 4.93 15.40
C GLU A 10 -17.39 6.14 14.49
N GLY A 11 -17.49 5.98 13.16
CA GLY A 11 -17.13 7.03 12.20
C GLY A 11 -15.64 7.37 12.18
N GLY A 12 -14.79 6.45 12.64
CA GLY A 12 -13.34 6.60 12.68
C GLY A 12 -12.65 6.31 11.35
N SER A 13 -11.37 6.64 11.26
CA SER A 13 -10.56 6.31 10.08
C SER A 13 -10.36 4.80 9.93
N ALA A 14 -10.21 4.35 8.68
CA ALA A 14 -9.81 2.97 8.42
C ALA A 14 -8.49 2.65 9.16
N PRO A 15 -8.37 1.47 9.79
CA PRO A 15 -7.16 1.10 10.54
C PRO A 15 -5.93 0.92 9.63
N ILE A 16 -6.16 0.61 8.35
CA ILE A 16 -5.15 0.59 7.31
C ILE A 16 -5.68 1.50 6.19
N PRO A 17 -5.06 2.67 5.96
CA PRO A 17 -5.51 3.59 4.92
C PRO A 17 -5.14 3.05 3.52
N PRO A 18 -5.90 3.42 2.47
CA PRO A 18 -5.57 3.05 1.09
C PRO A 18 -4.16 3.49 0.64
N SER A 19 -3.60 4.54 1.25
CA SER A 19 -2.24 5.03 0.99
C SER A 19 -1.17 3.95 1.19
N ASP A 20 -1.38 3.03 2.14
CA ASP A 20 -0.44 1.95 2.41
C ASP A 20 -0.41 0.96 1.26
N ALA A 21 -1.59 0.64 0.69
CA ALA A 21 -1.68 -0.19 -0.50
C ALA A 21 -1.03 0.50 -1.70
N ILE A 22 -1.24 1.81 -1.87
CA ILE A 22 -0.60 2.59 -2.95
C ILE A 22 0.93 2.55 -2.79
N ALA A 23 1.45 2.73 -1.58
CA ALA A 23 2.89 2.65 -1.31
C ALA A 23 3.44 1.26 -1.67
N ASN A 24 2.74 0.19 -1.27
CA ASN A 24 3.13 -1.17 -1.64
C ASN A 24 3.13 -1.38 -3.15
N MET A 25 2.14 -0.85 -3.87
CA MET A 25 2.09 -0.99 -5.33
C MET A 25 3.26 -0.26 -6.01
N LYS A 26 3.65 0.93 -5.53
CA LYS A 26 4.84 1.62 -6.06
C LYS A 26 6.12 0.80 -5.94
N VAL A 27 6.29 0.08 -4.83
CA VAL A 27 7.43 -0.83 -4.65
C VAL A 27 7.38 -1.99 -5.63
N ILE A 28 6.22 -2.63 -5.81
CA ILE A 28 6.03 -3.72 -6.78
C ILE A 28 6.29 -3.23 -8.20
N ASP A 29 5.82 -2.04 -8.56
CA ASP A 29 6.09 -1.43 -9.86
C ASP A 29 7.59 -1.17 -10.07
N ALA A 30 8.29 -0.65 -9.06
CA ALA A 30 9.74 -0.46 -9.10
C ALA A 30 10.49 -1.79 -9.25
N MET A 31 10.03 -2.85 -8.60
CA MET A 31 10.58 -4.21 -8.75
C MET A 31 10.45 -4.72 -10.19
N PHE A 32 9.29 -4.52 -10.84
CA PHE A 32 9.11 -4.89 -12.25
C PHE A 32 9.93 -4.03 -13.21
N ARG A 33 10.16 -2.76 -12.90
CA ARG A 33 11.11 -1.94 -13.68
C ARG A 33 12.54 -2.45 -13.52
N SER A 34 12.92 -2.82 -12.30
CA SER A 34 14.26 -3.32 -11.96
C SER A 34 14.58 -4.63 -12.67
N GLU A 35 13.61 -5.54 -12.76
CA GLU A 35 13.75 -6.78 -13.53
C GLU A 35 14.09 -6.53 -15.01
N LYS A 36 13.50 -5.48 -15.61
CA LYS A 36 13.74 -5.10 -17.00
C LYS A 36 15.04 -4.34 -17.21
N SER A 37 15.42 -3.47 -16.27
CA SER A 37 16.61 -2.63 -16.39
C SER A 37 17.89 -3.31 -15.89
N GLY A 38 17.76 -4.36 -15.08
CA GLY A 38 18.88 -5.06 -14.44
C GLY A 38 19.57 -4.23 -13.35
N GLY A 39 18.95 -3.14 -12.89
CA GLY A 39 19.54 -2.19 -11.95
C GLY A 39 18.56 -1.70 -10.88
N TRP A 40 19.05 -0.84 -9.99
CA TRP A 40 18.23 -0.20 -8.97
C TRP A 40 17.30 0.85 -9.59
N GLU A 41 16.03 0.83 -9.20
CA GLU A 41 15.00 1.76 -9.66
C GLU A 41 14.46 2.58 -8.50
N ALA A 42 14.21 3.87 -8.74
CA ALA A 42 13.54 4.72 -7.76
C ALA A 42 12.06 4.32 -7.59
N ILE A 43 11.54 4.52 -6.38
CA ILE A 43 10.13 4.34 -6.02
C ILE A 43 9.37 5.65 -6.27
#